data_AF-A0A7S9PUL4-F1
#
_entry.id   AF-A0A7S9PUL4-F1
#
_cell.length_a   1.000
_cell.length_b   1.000
_cell.length_c   1.000
_cell.angle_alpha   90.00
_cell.angle_beta   90.00
_cell.angle_gamma   90.00
#
_symmetry.space_group_name_H-M   'P 1'
#
loop_
_entity.id
_entity.type
_entity.pdbx_description
1 polymer ?
#
loop_
_entity_poly.entity_id
_entity_poly.type
_entity_poly.pdbx_seq_one_letter_code
_entity_poly.pdbx_strand_id
1 'polypeptide(L)'
;MAEFLHNSMTEQPDSPVVSVQYPSLLASKINYGPFKRPGTPELPSPGYGCLLTVEFESVDTTRAFYDRCGFYPSPYLGGHLTFMSAYNMLMFGKDKRGGEENDRI
;
A
#
# COMPACT_ATOMS: atom_id res chain seq x y z
N MET A 1 6.11 9.96 -3.66
CA MET A 1 5.49 9.31 -2.48
C MET A 1 6.25 8.06 -2.05
N ALA A 2 6.32 7.01 -2.88
CA ALA A 2 6.99 5.76 -2.47
C ALA A 2 8.46 5.94 -2.05
N GLU A 3 9.27 6.63 -2.85
CA GLU A 3 10.69 6.91 -2.51
C GLU A 3 10.83 7.77 -1.24
N PHE A 4 9.94 8.75 -1.05
CA PHE A 4 9.89 9.55 0.17
C PHE A 4 9.58 8.68 1.39
N LEU A 5 8.52 7.86 1.34
CA LEU A 5 8.18 6.95 2.42
C LEU A 5 9.31 5.98 2.73
N HIS A 6 9.94 5.41 1.71
CA HIS A 6 11.07 4.50 1.90
C HIS A 6 12.21 5.21 2.64
N ASN A 7 12.77 6.26 2.04
CA ASN A 7 13.95 6.93 2.58
C ASN A 7 13.68 7.59 3.95
N SER A 8 12.46 8.08 4.19
CA SER A 8 12.13 8.80 5.44
C SER A 8 11.65 7.89 6.56
N MET A 9 11.23 6.65 6.29
CA MET A 9 10.61 5.78 7.29
C MET A 9 11.37 4.48 7.51
N THR A 10 12.06 3.90 6.54
CA THR A 10 12.73 2.60 6.76
C THR A 10 14.10 2.73 7.44
N GLU A 11 14.68 3.93 7.43
CA GLU A 11 15.99 4.19 8.06
C GLU A 11 15.86 4.75 9.49
N GLN A 12 14.65 5.05 9.96
CA GLN A 12 14.40 5.61 11.29
C GLN A 12 14.29 4.49 12.33
N PRO A 13 15.09 4.49 13.41
CA PRO A 13 15.10 3.41 14.40
C PRO A 13 13.77 3.18 15.14
N ASP A 14 12.91 4.19 15.20
CA ASP A 14 11.62 4.18 15.89
C ASP A 14 10.42 4.06 14.94
N SER A 15 10.68 3.94 13.63
CA SER A 15 9.62 3.79 12.65
C SER A 15 9.14 2.33 12.58
N PRO A 16 7.82 2.08 12.62
CA PRO A 16 7.28 0.73 12.48
C PRO A 16 7.26 0.25 11.02
N VAL A 17 7.69 1.06 10.05
CA VAL A 17 7.68 0.72 8.62
C VAL A 17 8.92 -0.10 8.26
N VAL A 18 8.70 -1.35 7.89
CA VAL A 18 9.76 -2.29 7.50
C VAL A 18 10.15 -2.11 6.04
N SER A 19 9.15 -1.97 5.15
CA SER A 19 9.39 -1.89 3.72
C SER A 19 8.30 -1.11 2.99
N VAL A 20 8.68 -0.54 1.84
CA VAL A 20 7.77 0.10 0.90
C VAL A 20 7.92 -0.58 -0.45
N GLN A 21 6.85 -1.24 -0.91
CA GLN A 21 6.83 -1.97 -2.16
C GLN A 21 6.23 -1.08 -3.25
N TYR A 22 7.08 -0.65 -4.17
CA TYR A 22 6.69 0.10 -5.37
C TYR A 22 7.70 -0.20 -6.48
N PRO A 23 7.29 -0.34 -7.76
CA PRO A 23 8.19 -0.87 -8.78
C PRO A 23 9.53 -0.14 -8.94
N SER A 24 9.65 1.16 -8.64
CA SER A 24 10.95 1.84 -8.72
C SER A 24 11.94 1.45 -7.61
N LEU A 25 11.46 0.89 -6.50
CA LEU A 25 12.23 0.47 -5.33
C LEU A 25 12.63 -1.01 -5.36
N LEU A 26 12.08 -1.80 -6.29
CA LEU A 26 12.29 -3.25 -6.34
C LEU A 26 13.42 -3.62 -7.31
N ALA A 27 14.20 -4.66 -6.97
CA ALA A 27 15.15 -5.25 -7.90
C ALA A 27 14.47 -5.74 -9.21
N SER A 28 13.20 -6.15 -9.12
CA SER A 28 12.38 -6.57 -10.25
C SER A 28 11.84 -5.43 -11.11
N LYS A 29 12.24 -4.17 -10.87
CA LYS A 29 11.85 -2.97 -11.65
C LYS A 29 11.90 -3.17 -13.16
N ILE A 30 12.89 -3.93 -13.65
CA ILE A 30 13.08 -4.20 -15.08
C ILE A 30 11.86 -4.86 -15.72
N ASN A 31 11.13 -5.68 -14.96
CA ASN A 31 9.93 -6.38 -15.43
C ASN A 31 8.73 -5.44 -15.61
N TYR A 32 8.73 -4.28 -14.96
CA TYR A 32 7.64 -3.31 -15.04
C TYR A 32 7.83 -2.30 -16.17
N GLY A 33 9.07 -2.07 -16.61
CA GLY A 33 9.42 -1.12 -17.66
C GLY A 33 8.60 -1.29 -18.95
N PRO A 34 8.46 -2.51 -19.50
CA PRO A 34 7.68 -2.77 -20.71
C PRO A 34 6.18 -2.45 -20.61
N PHE A 35 5.61 -2.44 -19.40
CA PHE A 35 4.19 -2.22 -19.15
C PHE A 35 3.86 -0.78 -18.75
N LYS A 36 4.86 0.10 -18.73
CA LYS A 36 4.62 1.52 -18.49
C LYS A 36 3.75 2.09 -19.60
N ARG A 37 2.86 3.01 -19.23
CA ARG A 37 2.15 3.84 -20.21
C ARG A 37 3.17 4.55 -21.10
N PRO A 38 2.91 4.69 -22.42
CA PRO A 38 3.70 5.55 -23.28
C PRO A 38 3.73 6.99 -22.77
N GLY A 39 4.87 7.66 -22.96
CA GLY A 39 4.99 9.09 -22.67
C GLY A 39 4.06 9.94 -23.53
N THR A 40 3.71 11.11 -23.02
CA THR A 40 2.93 12.16 -23.71
C THR A 40 3.67 13.49 -23.59
N PRO A 41 3.37 14.52 -24.40
CA PRO A 41 4.01 15.84 -24.23
C PRO A 41 3.84 16.41 -22.81
N GLU A 42 2.69 16.19 -22.17
CA GLU A 42 2.39 16.66 -20.82
C GLU A 42 3.04 15.78 -19.74
N LEU A 43 3.27 14.51 -20.04
CA LEU A 43 3.92 13.54 -19.15
C LEU A 43 4.91 12.69 -19.94
N PRO A 44 6.13 13.20 -20.22
CA PRO A 44 7.10 12.51 -21.08
C PRO A 44 7.67 11.26 -20.42
N SER A 45 7.67 11.20 -19.09
CA SER A 45 8.16 10.06 -18.31
C SER A 45 7.07 9.55 -17.36
N PRO A 46 6.19 8.65 -17.80
CA PRO A 46 5.16 8.08 -16.94
C PRO A 46 5.76 7.31 -15.76
N GLY A 47 5.06 7.30 -14.63
CA GLY A 47 5.42 6.52 -13.44
C GLY A 47 5.05 5.03 -13.58
N TYR A 48 5.10 4.32 -12.45
CA TYR A 48 4.76 2.90 -12.36
C TYR A 48 3.34 2.67 -11.79
N GLY A 49 2.46 3.67 -11.94
CA GLY A 49 1.09 3.63 -11.43
C GLY A 49 0.91 4.38 -10.11
N CYS A 50 -0.22 4.13 -9.47
CA CYS A 50 -0.67 4.83 -8.25
C CYS A 50 -0.71 3.94 -7.00
N LEU A 51 -0.31 2.67 -7.11
CA LEU A 51 -0.34 1.69 -6.03
C LEU A 51 1.04 1.53 -5.40
N LEU A 52 1.08 1.53 -4.07
CA LEU A 52 2.21 1.08 -3.28
C LEU A 52 1.70 0.26 -2.09
N THR A 53 2.56 -0.61 -1.56
CA THR A 53 2.29 -1.33 -0.31
C THR A 53 3.29 -0.88 0.75
N VAL A 54 2.81 -0.69 1.97
CA VAL A 54 3.66 -0.44 3.13
C VAL A 54 3.56 -1.65 4.05
N GLU A 55 4.70 -2.20 4.41
CA GLU A 55 4.82 -3.29 5.38
C GLU A 55 5.19 -2.70 6.72
N PHE A 56 4.45 -3.09 7.76
CA PHE A 56 4.74 -2.74 9.14
C PHE A 56 5.26 -3.96 9.89
N GLU A 57 6.04 -3.72 10.94
CA GLU A 57 6.67 -4.79 11.74
C GLU A 57 5.68 -5.73 12.44
N SER A 58 4.44 -5.28 12.66
CA SER A 58 3.42 -6.04 13.39
C SER A 58 2.00 -5.75 12.93
N VAL A 59 1.08 -6.65 13.30
CA VAL A 59 -0.36 -6.46 13.06
C VAL A 59 -0.88 -5.25 13.87
N ASP A 60 -0.37 -5.04 15.08
CA ASP A 60 -0.80 -3.93 15.94
C ASP A 60 -0.41 -2.57 15.35
N THR A 61 0.81 -2.43 14.84
CA THR A 61 1.25 -1.20 14.16
C THR A 61 0.51 -0.98 12.84
N THR A 62 0.26 -2.05 12.09
CA THR A 62 -0.59 -2.02 10.89
C THR A 62 -1.99 -1.50 11.23
N ARG A 63 -2.62 -2.04 12.29
CA ARG A 63 -3.94 -1.61 12.76
C ARG A 63 -3.94 -0.15 13.17
N ALA A 64 -2.97 0.26 13.99
CA ALA A 64 -2.84 1.65 14.43
C ALA A 64 -2.70 2.61 13.25
N PHE A 65 -1.99 2.22 12.18
CA PHE A 65 -1.90 3.01 10.95
C PHE A 65 -3.26 3.15 10.26
N TYR A 66 -4.00 2.06 10.03
CA TYR A 66 -5.32 2.13 9.41
C TYR A 66 -6.32 2.94 10.24
N ASP A 67 -6.25 2.87 11.57
CA ASP A 67 -7.12 3.62 12.47
C ASP A 67 -6.84 5.13 12.47
N ARG A 68 -5.63 5.57 12.06
CA ARG A 68 -5.16 6.95 12.25
C ARG A 68 -4.64 7.68 11.01
N CYS A 69 -4.35 7.01 9.90
CA CYS A 69 -3.68 7.66 8.76
C CYS A 69 -4.55 8.69 8.01
N GLY A 70 -5.87 8.69 8.24
CA GLY A 70 -6.79 9.70 7.69
C GLY A 70 -7.08 9.56 6.19
N PHE A 71 -6.67 8.46 5.56
CA PHE A 71 -7.02 8.13 4.18
C PHE A 71 -8.39 7.46 4.09
N TYR A 72 -8.99 7.50 2.90
CA TYR A 72 -10.32 6.93 2.69
C TYR A 72 -10.24 5.39 2.58
N PRO A 73 -10.95 4.62 3.41
CA PRO A 73 -10.99 3.17 3.29
C PRO A 73 -11.81 2.79 2.04
N SER A 74 -11.17 2.21 1.03
CA SER A 74 -11.84 1.90 -0.23
C SER A 74 -11.07 0.86 -1.07
N PRO A 75 -11.76 -0.07 -1.74
CA PRO A 75 -11.13 -0.98 -2.70
C PRO A 75 -10.94 -0.34 -4.10
N TYR A 76 -11.45 0.87 -4.33
CA TYR A 76 -11.35 1.57 -5.62
C TYR A 76 -9.98 2.20 -5.84
N LEU A 77 -9.59 2.30 -7.11
CA LEU A 77 -8.28 2.81 -7.54
C LEU A 77 -8.43 3.92 -8.57
N GLY A 78 -7.43 4.80 -8.66
CA GLY A 78 -7.37 5.86 -9.68
C GLY A 78 -8.27 7.07 -9.42
N GLY A 79 -8.84 7.19 -8.22
CA GLY A 79 -9.54 8.40 -7.80
C GLY A 79 -8.58 9.56 -7.50
N HIS A 80 -9.15 10.75 -7.33
CA HIS A 80 -8.41 11.96 -6.96
C HIS A 80 -8.01 12.00 -5.47
N LEU A 81 -8.61 11.14 -4.65
CA LEU A 81 -8.33 11.00 -3.22
C LEU A 81 -7.35 9.85 -2.99
N THR A 82 -6.60 9.93 -1.88
CA THR A 82 -5.79 8.82 -1.41
C THR A 82 -6.66 7.80 -0.69
N PHE A 83 -6.63 6.56 -1.19
CA PHE A 83 -7.31 5.43 -0.60
C PHE A 83 -6.34 4.54 0.18
N MET A 84 -6.84 3.91 1.23
CA MET A 84 -6.16 2.86 1.97
C MET A 84 -6.98 1.56 1.93
N SER A 85 -6.30 0.43 1.84
CA SER A 85 -6.95 -0.88 1.85
C SER A 85 -6.02 -1.93 2.45
N ALA A 86 -6.50 -2.61 3.49
CA ALA A 86 -5.83 -3.78 4.06
C ALA A 86 -6.04 -4.98 3.13
N TYR A 87 -5.27 -5.03 2.03
CA TYR A 87 -5.44 -5.99 0.93
C TYR A 87 -5.59 -7.44 1.39
N ASN A 88 -4.74 -7.89 2.32
CA ASN A 88 -4.80 -9.26 2.83
C ASN A 88 -6.12 -9.56 3.55
N MET A 89 -6.64 -8.62 4.33
CA MET A 89 -7.92 -8.77 5.02
C MET A 89 -9.09 -8.74 4.02
N LEU A 90 -9.00 -7.86 3.01
CA LEU A 90 -10.01 -7.73 1.96
C LEU A 90 -10.11 -9.02 1.12
N MET A 91 -8.98 -9.61 0.74
CA MET A 91 -8.92 -10.75 -0.17
C MET A 91 -9.03 -12.10 0.53
N PHE A 92 -8.46 -12.23 1.73
CA PHE A 92 -8.31 -13.52 2.42
C PHE A 92 -9.01 -13.58 3.78
N GLY A 93 -9.67 -12.51 4.23
CA GLY A 93 -10.32 -12.45 5.56
C GLY A 93 -11.57 -13.32 5.73
N LYS A 94 -11.98 -14.10 4.71
CA LYS A 94 -13.10 -15.05 4.80
C LYS A 94 -12.59 -16.48 4.86
N ASP A 95 -12.04 -16.90 6.00
CA ASP A 95 -12.13 -18.30 6.41
C ASP A 95 -13.39 -18.46 7.27
N LYS A 96 -14.41 -19.14 6.73
CA LYS A 96 -15.69 -19.38 7.39
C LYS A 96 -15.64 -20.50 8.45
N ARG A 97 -14.47 -20.95 8.87
CA ARG A 97 -14.35 -22.01 9.91
C ARG A 97 -14.49 -21.51 11.36
N GLY A 98 -14.83 -20.24 11.59
CA GLY A 98 -15.12 -19.68 12.92
C GLY A 98 -16.26 -18.67 12.95
N GLY A 99 -17.24 -18.82 12.04
CA GLY A 99 -18.36 -17.87 11.87
C GLY A 99 -19.50 -18.02 12.89
N GLU A 100 -19.20 -18.21 14.17
CA GLU A 100 -20.17 -18.18 15.27
C GLU A 100 -19.52 -17.52 16.50
N GLU A 101 -19.38 -16.19 16.50
CA GLU A 101 -19.36 -15.32 17.68
C GLU A 101 -18.86 -13.93 17.27
N ASN A 102 -19.73 -13.11 16.67
CA ASN A 102 -19.72 -11.69 17.00
C ASN A 102 -21.04 -11.03 16.54
N ASP A 103 -22.14 -11.50 17.11
CA ASP A 103 -23.33 -10.66 17.27
C ASP A 103 -23.36 -10.30 18.76
N ARG A 104 -23.38 -8.99 19.06
CA ARG A 104 -23.37 -8.35 20.39
C ARG A 104 -21.93 -8.24 20.94
N ILE A 105 -21.31 -7.06 21.01
CA ILE A 105 -21.73 -5.80 21.66
C ILE A 105 -21.01 -4.63 20.97
#